data_AF-A0A0F8Y4K7-F1
#
_entry.id   AF-A0A0F8Y4K7-F1
#
_cell.length_a   1.000
_cell.length_b   1.000
_cell.length_c   1.000
_cell.angle_alpha   90.00
_cell.angle_beta   90.00
_cell.angle_gamma   90.00
#
_symmetry.space_group_name_H-M   'P 1'
#
loop_
_entity.id
_entity.type
_entity.pdbx_description
1 polymer ?
#
loop_
_entity_poly.entity_id
_entity_poly.type
_entity_poly.pdbx_seq_one_letter_code
_entity_poly.pdbx_strand_id
1 'polypeptide(L)'
;MTGRTFTYLILLLSLNAAAEPFTPADNDIIATARATNTAQLNQDELMALLKQSQQVGKTELRQGLLKNQLQQRYAQSATPQLGYMYARVLQREHQFSEAMAI
;
A
#
# COMPACT_ATOMS: atom_id res chain seq x y z
N MET A 1 -34.23 33.45 -19.66
CA MET A 1 -33.77 32.98 -18.33
C MET A 1 -32.45 32.19 -18.40
N THR A 2 -31.59 32.44 -19.40
CA THR A 2 -30.37 31.65 -19.68
C THR A 2 -29.08 32.26 -19.13
N GLY A 3 -29.07 33.56 -18.80
CA GLY A 3 -27.86 34.22 -18.29
C GLY A 3 -27.46 33.75 -16.88
N ARG A 4 -28.43 33.56 -15.99
CA ARG A 4 -28.17 33.21 -14.57
C ARG A 4 -27.59 31.81 -14.44
N THR A 5 -28.11 30.83 -15.19
CA THR A 5 -27.60 29.45 -15.20
C THR A 5 -26.16 29.36 -15.72
N PHE A 6 -25.81 30.16 -16.71
CA PHE A 6 -24.45 30.22 -17.24
C PHE A 6 -23.46 30.79 -16.22
N THR A 7 -23.86 31.80 -15.45
CA THR A 7 -23.04 32.37 -14.37
C THR A 7 -22.77 31.37 -13.24
N TYR A 8 -23.78 30.59 -12.84
CA TYR A 8 -23.60 29.55 -11.82
C TYR A 8 -22.67 28.42 -12.30
N LEU A 9 -22.73 28.06 -13.57
CA LEU A 9 -21.83 27.05 -14.15
C LEU A 9 -20.36 27.51 -14.13
N ILE A 10 -20.10 28.78 -14.48
CA ILE A 10 -18.75 29.36 -14.45
C ILE A 10 -18.19 29.41 -13.03
N LEU A 11 -19.01 29.78 -12.04
CA LEU A 11 -18.61 29.79 -10.63
C LEU A 11 -18.20 28.39 -10.13
N LEU A 12 -18.94 27.35 -10.52
CA LEU A 12 -18.67 25.97 -10.12
C LEU A 12 -17.39 25.39 -10.75
N LEU A 13 -17.10 25.74 -12.00
CA LEU A 13 -15.90 25.31 -12.71
C LEU A 13 -14.63 25.96 -12.16
N SER A 14 -14.72 27.22 -11.72
CA SER A 14 -13.59 27.98 -11.17
C SER A 14 -13.03 27.40 -9.86
N LEU A 15 -13.88 26.74 -9.05
CA LEU A 15 -13.50 26.20 -7.74
C LEU A 15 -12.68 24.90 -7.82
N ASN A 16 -12.70 24.19 -8.95
CA ASN A 16 -12.01 22.90 -9.11
C ASN A 16 -10.74 23.00 -9.99
N ALA A 17 -10.47 24.14 -10.61
CA ALA A 17 -9.34 24.34 -11.53
C ALA A 17 -8.00 24.59 -10.82
N ALA A 18 -8.02 24.85 -9.51
CA ALA A 18 -6.83 25.19 -8.72
C ALA A 18 -6.35 24.03 -7.81
N ALA A 19 -6.71 22.78 -8.14
CA ALA A 19 -6.12 21.64 -7.46
C ALA A 19 -4.68 21.43 -7.98
N GLU A 20 -3.70 21.86 -7.19
CA GLU A 20 -2.29 21.56 -7.49
C GLU A 20 -2.07 20.03 -7.48
N PRO A 21 -1.20 19.50 -8.34
CA PRO A 21 -0.81 18.11 -8.29
C PRO A 21 -0.24 17.78 -6.90
N PHE A 22 -1.00 17.04 -6.09
CA PHE A 22 -0.51 16.57 -4.80
C PHE A 22 0.40 15.38 -5.06
N THR A 23 1.71 15.58 -4.89
CA THR A 23 2.67 14.48 -4.80
C THR A 23 2.86 14.18 -3.30
N PRO A 24 2.37 13.03 -2.81
CA PRO A 24 2.59 12.62 -1.43
C PRO A 24 4.09 12.55 -1.14
N ALA A 25 4.51 12.94 0.06
CA ALA A 25 5.87 12.68 0.50
C ALA A 25 6.11 11.15 0.60
N ASP A 26 7.37 10.70 0.52
CA ASP A 26 7.73 9.28 0.57
C ASP A 26 7.17 8.54 1.81
N ASN A 27 6.94 9.29 2.89
CA ASN A 27 6.42 8.85 4.17
C ASN A 27 4.95 9.23 4.43
N ASP A 28 4.28 9.89 3.47
CA ASP A 28 2.85 10.16 3.59
C ASP A 28 2.05 8.87 3.48
N ILE A 29 1.28 8.55 4.53
CA ILE A 29 0.39 7.39 4.55
C ILE A 29 -0.89 7.76 3.79
N ILE A 30 -0.93 7.43 2.50
CA ILE A 30 -2.07 7.74 1.61
C ILE A 30 -3.29 6.85 1.92
N ALA A 31 -3.05 5.63 2.42
CA ALA A 31 -4.11 4.75 2.93
C ALA A 31 -3.53 3.73 3.91
N THR A 32 -4.00 3.72 5.15
CA THR A 32 -3.70 2.64 6.10
C THR A 32 -4.67 1.48 5.86
N ALA A 33 -4.15 0.32 5.49
CA ALA A 33 -4.94 -0.90 5.35
C ALA A 33 -5.58 -1.27 6.72
N ARG A 34 -6.87 -0.97 6.91
CA ARG A 34 -7.65 -1.34 8.11
C ARG A 34 -8.06 -2.82 8.14
N ALA A 35 -7.22 -3.73 7.63
CA ALA A 35 -7.49 -5.15 7.79
C ALA A 35 -6.81 -5.65 9.06
N THR A 36 -7.59 -5.74 10.15
CA THR A 36 -7.20 -6.51 11.33
C THR A 36 -7.41 -7.99 11.00
N ASN A 37 -6.51 -8.57 10.20
CA ASN A 37 -6.60 -10.00 9.91
C ASN A 37 -5.96 -10.77 11.08
N THR A 38 -6.81 -11.35 11.92
CA THR A 38 -6.46 -12.18 13.08
C THR A 38 -6.02 -13.60 12.70
N ALA A 39 -6.09 -14.00 11.42
CA ALA A 39 -5.65 -15.32 11.01
C ALA A 39 -4.11 -15.38 10.91
N GLN A 40 -3.47 -16.18 11.76
CA GLN A 40 -2.06 -16.53 11.58
C GLN A 40 -1.92 -17.45 10.37
N LEU A 41 -1.47 -16.90 9.24
CA LEU A 41 -1.21 -17.68 8.03
C LEU A 41 -0.01 -18.61 8.24
N ASN A 42 -0.06 -19.85 7.80
CA ASN A 42 1.12 -20.70 7.78
C ASN A 42 2.12 -20.23 6.70
N GLN A 43 3.29 -20.85 6.64
CA GLN A 43 4.36 -20.42 5.74
C GLN A 43 3.98 -20.54 4.25
N ASP A 44 3.24 -21.58 3.88
CA ASP A 44 2.80 -21.81 2.50
C ASP A 44 1.74 -20.79 2.09
N GLU A 45 0.83 -20.45 3.01
CA GLU A 45 -0.17 -19.41 2.83
C GLU A 45 0.48 -18.02 2.66
N LEU A 46 1.52 -17.71 3.44
CA LEU A 46 2.29 -16.48 3.25
C LEU A 46 2.98 -16.45 1.89
N MET A 47 3.52 -17.59 1.42
CA MET A 47 4.16 -17.68 0.10
C MET A 47 3.16 -17.52 -1.04
N ALA A 48 1.97 -18.12 -0.90
CA ALA A 48 0.88 -17.94 -1.84
C ALA A 48 0.41 -16.48 -1.89
N LEU A 49 0.28 -15.84 -0.71
CA LEU A 49 -0.09 -14.44 -0.58
C LEU A 49 0.97 -13.52 -1.20
N LEU A 50 2.26 -13.81 -1.00
CA LEU A 50 3.37 -13.09 -1.63
C LEU A 50 3.25 -13.14 -3.16
N LYS A 51 3.08 -14.33 -3.74
CA LYS A 51 2.89 -14.49 -5.20
C LYS A 51 1.68 -13.73 -5.70
N GLN A 52 0.57 -13.79 -4.97
CA GLN A 52 -0.67 -13.11 -5.35
C GLN A 52 -0.55 -11.58 -5.24
N SER A 53 0.22 -11.08 -4.26
CA SER A 53 0.47 -9.65 -4.10
C SER A 53 1.31 -9.08 -5.24
N GLN A 54 2.03 -9.90 -6.02
CA GLN A 54 2.77 -9.43 -7.19
C GLN A 54 1.88 -9.15 -8.41
N GLN A 55 0.59 -9.53 -8.38
CA GLN A 55 -0.36 -9.32 -9.46
C GLN A 55 -1.05 -7.97 -9.36
N VAL A 56 -0.97 -7.14 -10.41
CA VAL A 56 -1.57 -5.79 -10.48
C VAL A 56 -3.08 -5.82 -10.16
N GLY A 57 -3.55 -4.87 -9.35
CA GLY A 57 -4.98 -4.65 -9.07
C GLY A 57 -5.60 -5.46 -7.92
N LYS A 58 -4.83 -6.30 -7.21
CA LYS A 58 -5.30 -7.05 -6.01
C LYS A 58 -4.42 -6.85 -4.78
N THR A 59 -3.67 -5.75 -4.75
CA THR A 59 -2.39 -5.72 -4.06
C THR A 59 -2.40 -5.02 -2.72
N GLU A 60 -3.00 -3.85 -2.58
CA GLU A 60 -2.72 -2.95 -1.46
C GLU A 60 -3.11 -3.55 -0.09
N LEU A 61 -4.34 -4.07 0.02
CA LEU A 61 -4.82 -4.70 1.25
C LEU A 61 -3.99 -5.94 1.62
N ARG A 62 -3.75 -6.82 0.63
CA ARG A 62 -3.03 -8.09 0.84
C ARG A 62 -1.56 -7.87 1.14
N GLN A 63 -0.98 -6.84 0.54
CA GLN A 63 0.40 -6.42 0.75
C GLN A 63 0.59 -5.87 2.16
N GLY A 64 -0.29 -4.99 2.64
CA GLY A 64 -0.23 -4.49 4.02
C GLY A 64 -0.35 -5.62 5.05
N LEU A 65 -1.26 -6.57 4.82
CA LEU A 65 -1.40 -7.76 5.66
C LEU A 65 -0.13 -8.63 5.66
N LEU A 66 0.40 -8.90 4.47
CA LEU A 66 1.61 -9.70 4.31
C LEU A 66 2.81 -9.05 4.99
N LYS A 67 3.00 -7.74 4.82
CA LYS A 67 4.08 -6.97 5.46
C LYS A 67 4.00 -7.06 6.98
N ASN A 68 2.83 -6.78 7.55
CA ASN A 68 2.65 -6.80 9.01
C ASN A 68 2.93 -8.19 9.60
N GLN A 69 2.45 -9.25 8.96
CA GLN A 69 2.68 -10.62 9.44
C GLN A 69 4.13 -11.05 9.30
N LEU A 70 4.79 -10.71 8.19
CA LEU A 70 6.20 -11.03 7.98
C LEU A 70 7.11 -10.25 8.93
N GLN A 71 6.86 -8.95 9.14
CA GLN A 71 7.61 -8.12 10.09
C GLN A 71 7.51 -8.69 11.52
N GLN A 72 6.29 -9.01 11.98
CA GLN A 72 6.09 -9.57 13.32
C GLN A 72 6.80 -10.92 13.46
N ARG A 73 6.71 -11.79 12.46
CA ARG A 73 7.33 -13.13 12.53
C ARG A 73 8.84 -13.10 12.41
N TYR A 74 9.37 -12.26 11.53
CA TYR A 74 10.81 -12.11 11.38
C TYR A 74 11.44 -11.57 12.67
N ALA A 75 10.78 -10.62 13.35
CA ALA A 75 11.21 -10.13 14.66
C ALA A 75 11.15 -11.20 15.78
N GLN A 76 10.23 -12.17 15.68
CA GLN A 76 10.11 -13.26 16.67
C GLN A 76 11.04 -14.44 16.39
N SER A 77 11.21 -14.82 15.13
CA SER A 77 12.00 -15.97 14.69
C SER A 77 12.48 -15.74 13.26
N ALA A 78 13.68 -15.17 13.12
CA ALA A 78 14.30 -14.95 11.83
C ALA A 78 14.71 -16.29 11.20
N THR A 79 14.13 -16.62 10.06
CA THR A 79 14.54 -17.74 9.22
C THR A 79 14.90 -17.23 7.83
N PRO A 80 15.81 -17.90 7.09
CA PRO A 80 16.17 -17.46 5.73
C PRO A 80 14.97 -17.32 4.80
N GLN A 81 13.96 -18.18 4.96
CA GLN A 81 12.75 -18.15 4.14
C GLN A 81 11.84 -16.96 4.50
N LEU A 82 11.65 -16.67 5.78
CA LEU A 82 10.91 -15.48 6.21
C LEU A 82 11.64 -14.19 5.81
N GLY A 83 12.98 -14.17 5.96
CA GLY A 83 13.83 -13.06 5.53
C GLY A 83 13.69 -12.79 4.03
N TYR A 84 13.82 -13.84 3.20
CA TYR A 84 13.59 -13.73 1.76
C TYR A 84 12.21 -13.13 1.43
N MET A 85 11.15 -13.66 2.05
CA MET A 85 9.79 -13.18 1.80
C MET A 85 9.61 -11.72 2.23
N TYR A 86 10.16 -11.35 3.38
CA TYR A 86 10.05 -10.00 3.91
C TYR A 86 10.83 -8.99 3.06
N ALA A 87 12.07 -9.32 2.69
CA ALA A 87 12.88 -8.52 1.78
C ALA A 87 12.18 -8.29 0.43
N ARG A 88 11.49 -9.30 -0.12
CA ARG A 88 10.71 -9.15 -1.37
C ARG A 88 9.54 -8.18 -1.23
N VAL A 89 8.89 -8.13 -0.06
CA VAL A 89 7.83 -7.16 0.21
C VAL A 89 8.41 -5.74 0.30
N LEU A 90 9.52 -5.57 1.03
CA LEU A 90 10.21 -4.28 1.19
C LEU A 90 10.72 -3.74 -0.16
N GLN A 91 11.30 -4.59 -1.01
CA GLN A 91 11.71 -4.22 -2.37
C GLN A 91 10.56 -3.70 -3.22
N ARG A 92 9.37 -4.29 -3.08
CA ARG A 92 8.17 -3.88 -3.82
C ARG A 92 7.62 -2.54 -3.32
N GLU A 93 7.87 -2.19 -2.07
CA GLU A 93 7.53 -0.89 -1.47
C GLU A 93 8.63 0.14 -1.62
N HIS A 94 9.64 -0.14 -2.46
CA HIS A 94 10.81 0.73 -2.66
C HIS A 94 11.65 0.98 -1.40
N GLN A 95 11.46 0.20 -0.33
CA GLN A 95 12.25 0.23 0.89
C GLN A 95 13.53 -0.61 0.73
N PHE A 96 14.36 -0.26 -0.26
CA PHE A 96 15.54 -1.06 -0.63
C PHE A 96 16.58 -1.14 0.49
N SER A 97 16.81 -0.04 1.21
CA SER A 97 17.75 0.01 2.33
C SER A 97 17.36 -0.97 3.45
N GLU A 98 16.07 -1.03 3.78
CA GLU A 98 15.53 -1.97 4.76
C GLU A 98 15.64 -3.41 4.24
N ALA A 99 15.33 -3.64 2.95
CA ALA A 99 15.41 -4.98 2.36
C ALA A 99 16.83 -5.57 2.35
N MET A 100 17.87 -4.74 2.22
CA MET A 100 19.27 -5.18 2.28
C MET A 100 19.76 -5.48 3.70
N ALA A 101 19.04 -4.98 4.71
CA ALA A 101 19.37 -5.17 6.12
C ALA A 101 18.69 -6.40 6.74
N ILE A 102 17.80 -7.07 6.00
CA ILE A 102 17.14 -8.33 6.38
C ILE A 102 18.09 -9.53 6.19
#